data_AF-A0A2U1NHH9-F1
#
_entry.id   AF-A0A2U1NHH9-F1
#
_cell.length_a   1.000
_cell.length_b   1.000
_cell.length_c   1.000
_cell.angle_alpha   90.00
_cell.angle_beta   90.00
_cell.angle_gamma   90.00
#
_symmetry.space_group_name_H-M   'P 1'
#
loop_
_entity.id
_entity.type
_entity.pdbx_description
1 polymer ?
#
loop_
_entity_poly.entity_id
_entity_poly.type
_entity_poly.pdbx_seq_one_letter_code
_entity_poly.pdbx_strand_id
1 'polypeptide(L)'
;MASSKIISFALVASVLCLMSITSSGGPAWRIKLGRRDSRTASLSAANIGVIPSPSSTLSNLINRFHAQGLSVKDLVALSGAHTIGQARCTTFRARVHNDSNIDTSFTRSRQSNCPLPTGLGDNNLAPLDVKSPAYFDNSYFRNLISEKGLLRSDQQLRSGGATDFFVEQYSRNPERFYEDFTAAMIKMGDISPLTGRNGEIRKNCRVVNS
;
A
#
# COMPACT_ATOMS: atom_id res chain seq x y z
N MET A 1 19.42 -25.49 6.48
CA MET A 1 20.25 -24.61 7.34
C MET A 1 20.45 -23.27 6.65
N ALA A 2 19.76 -22.21 7.07
CA ALA A 2 19.99 -20.87 6.53
C ALA A 2 21.15 -20.22 7.31
N SER A 3 22.20 -19.81 6.61
CA SER A 3 23.34 -19.12 7.22
C SER A 3 22.91 -17.71 7.64
N SER A 4 22.74 -17.50 8.94
CA SER A 4 22.30 -16.25 9.57
C SER A 4 23.28 -15.07 9.42
N LYS A 5 24.38 -15.25 8.68
CA LYS A 5 25.41 -14.23 8.44
C LYS A 5 25.46 -13.69 7.00
N ILE A 6 24.55 -14.12 6.12
CA ILE A 6 24.58 -13.74 4.69
C ILE A 6 23.34 -12.94 4.26
N ILE A 7 22.19 -13.15 4.93
CA ILE A 7 20.90 -12.58 4.52
C ILE A 7 20.50 -11.43 5.45
N SER A 8 20.33 -10.22 4.90
CA SER A 8 19.83 -9.06 5.64
C SER A 8 18.32 -9.14 5.88
N PHE A 9 17.84 -8.48 6.93
CA PHE A 9 16.40 -8.35 7.17
C PHE A 9 15.70 -7.46 6.13
N ALA A 10 16.41 -6.50 5.55
CA ALA A 10 15.92 -5.75 4.39
C ALA A 10 15.55 -6.68 3.22
N LEU A 11 16.36 -7.70 2.95
CA LEU A 11 16.05 -8.70 1.94
C LEU A 11 14.90 -9.63 2.37
N VAL A 12 14.92 -10.10 3.63
CA VAL A 12 13.84 -10.95 4.16
C VAL A 12 12.49 -10.25 4.01
N ALA A 13 12.38 -8.96 4.33
CA ALA A 13 11.15 -8.20 4.18
C ALA A 13 10.65 -8.16 2.72
N SER A 14 11.54 -7.94 1.75
CA SER A 14 11.17 -7.97 0.32
C SER A 14 10.68 -9.35 -0.11
N VAL A 15 11.34 -10.43 0.34
CA VAL A 15 10.95 -11.81 0.02
C VAL A 15 9.61 -12.17 0.64
N LEU A 16 9.40 -11.83 1.91
CA LEU A 16 8.12 -12.06 2.59
C LEU A 16 6.97 -11.32 1.87
N CYS A 17 7.19 -10.08 1.45
CA CYS A 17 6.20 -9.30 0.71
C CYS A 17 5.79 -10.00 -0.61
N LEU A 18 6.76 -10.44 -1.42
CA LEU A 18 6.48 -11.21 -2.64
C LEU A 18 5.71 -12.49 -2.32
N MET A 19 6.15 -13.26 -1.33
CA MET A 19 5.48 -14.51 -0.96
C MET A 19 4.03 -14.25 -0.55
N SER A 20 3.76 -13.23 0.27
CA SER A 20 2.40 -12.85 0.66
C SER A 20 1.54 -12.55 -0.56
N ILE A 21 2.03 -11.73 -1.50
CA ILE A 21 1.28 -11.36 -2.71
C ILE A 21 0.99 -12.59 -3.58
N THR A 22 2.00 -13.43 -3.82
CA THR A 22 1.82 -14.66 -4.62
C THR A 22 0.89 -15.67 -3.93
N SER A 23 0.96 -15.80 -2.61
CA SER A 23 0.08 -16.70 -1.84
C SER A 23 -1.38 -16.25 -1.84
N SER A 24 -1.63 -14.95 -2.04
CA SER A 24 -2.95 -14.38 -2.24
C SER A 24 -3.42 -14.42 -3.70
N GLY A 25 -2.68 -15.06 -4.62
CA GLY A 25 -3.04 -15.19 -6.04
C GLY A 25 -2.51 -14.07 -6.95
N GLY A 26 -1.67 -13.18 -6.42
CA GLY A 26 -1.08 -12.07 -7.17
C GLY A 26 0.12 -12.48 -8.03
N PRO A 27 0.71 -11.52 -8.76
CA PRO A 27 1.84 -11.79 -9.65
C PRO A 27 3.11 -12.16 -8.88
N ALA A 28 3.97 -12.93 -9.55
CA ALA A 28 5.31 -13.22 -9.07
C ALA A 28 6.34 -12.41 -9.86
N TRP A 29 7.43 -12.02 -9.21
CA TRP A 29 8.56 -11.35 -9.87
C TRP A 29 9.90 -11.66 -9.23
N ARG A 30 10.97 -11.35 -9.97
CA ARG A 30 12.33 -11.53 -9.46
C ARG A 30 12.71 -10.37 -8.54
N ILE A 31 13.10 -10.70 -7.31
CA ILE A 31 13.59 -9.72 -6.34
C ILE A 31 15.08 -9.48 -6.57
N LYS A 32 15.49 -8.22 -6.58
CA LYS A 32 16.91 -7.84 -6.50
C LYS A 32 17.45 -8.10 -5.10
N LEU A 33 18.58 -8.80 -5.02
CA LEU A 33 19.23 -9.18 -3.77
C LEU A 33 20.34 -8.17 -3.40
N GLY A 34 20.98 -8.35 -2.25
CA GLY A 34 22.17 -7.59 -1.85
C GLY A 34 21.92 -6.34 -1.01
N ARG A 35 20.66 -6.07 -0.63
CA ARG A 35 20.34 -5.05 0.38
C ARG A 35 20.98 -5.38 1.72
N ARG A 36 21.31 -4.35 2.50
CA ARG A 36 21.85 -4.44 3.86
C ARG A 36 20.99 -3.66 4.83
N ASP A 37 21.08 -4.00 6.10
CA ASP A 37 20.28 -3.39 7.16
C ASP A 37 20.89 -2.04 7.58
N SER A 38 20.03 -1.07 7.86
CA SER A 38 20.46 0.23 8.37
C SER A 38 21.05 0.11 9.78
N ARG A 39 21.77 1.13 10.24
CA ARG A 39 22.21 1.26 11.65
C ARG A 39 21.41 2.33 12.41
N THR A 40 20.46 2.97 11.72
CA THR A 40 19.63 4.06 12.24
C THR A 40 18.19 3.87 11.80
N ALA A 41 17.29 4.56 12.50
CA ALA A 41 15.88 4.71 12.12
C ALA A 41 15.54 6.21 12.20
N SER A 42 14.54 6.64 11.43
CA SER A 42 14.13 8.06 11.39
C SER A 42 12.62 8.18 11.61
N LEU A 43 12.23 8.54 12.83
CA LEU A 43 10.84 8.79 13.20
C LEU A 43 10.27 10.03 12.48
N SER A 44 11.09 11.08 12.32
CA SER A 44 10.69 12.30 11.61
C SER A 44 10.39 12.03 10.14
N ALA A 45 11.22 11.21 9.47
CA ALA A 45 10.96 10.79 8.10
C ALA A 45 9.66 10.00 7.98
N ALA A 46 9.41 9.05 8.90
CA ALA A 46 8.18 8.26 8.92
C ALA A 46 6.92 9.12 9.11
N ASN A 47 6.95 10.11 10.02
CA ASN A 47 5.79 10.93 10.35
C ASN A 47 5.47 12.02 9.31
N ILE A 48 6.49 12.62 8.70
CA ILE A 48 6.33 13.85 7.90
C ILE A 48 6.75 13.63 6.45
N GLY A 49 7.83 12.87 6.24
CA GLY A 49 8.57 12.86 5.00
C GLY A 49 8.07 11.88 3.94
N VAL A 50 7.71 10.65 4.32
CA VAL A 50 7.62 9.56 3.32
C VAL A 50 6.31 8.77 3.30
N ILE A 51 5.59 8.66 4.42
CA ILE A 51 4.36 7.85 4.49
C ILE A 51 3.14 8.73 4.20
N PRO A 52 2.34 8.44 3.14
CA PRO A 52 1.12 9.20 2.86
C PRO A 52 0.02 8.91 3.88
N SER A 53 -0.76 9.94 4.24
CA SER A 53 -1.97 9.79 5.08
C SER A 53 -3.10 9.13 4.28
N PRO A 54 -3.98 8.30 4.90
CA PRO A 54 -5.21 7.81 4.28
C PRO A 54 -6.19 8.93 3.88
N SER A 55 -6.00 10.14 4.40
CA SER A 55 -6.76 11.34 4.06
C SER A 55 -6.10 12.25 3.01
N SER A 56 -4.99 11.82 2.41
CA SER A 56 -4.23 12.64 1.45
C SER A 56 -5.04 13.00 0.21
N THR A 57 -4.84 14.22 -0.30
CA THR A 57 -5.30 14.64 -1.62
C THR A 57 -4.51 13.94 -2.73
N LEU A 58 -5.06 13.89 -3.95
CA LEU A 58 -4.35 13.34 -5.11
C LEU A 58 -3.00 14.04 -5.35
N SER A 59 -2.92 15.37 -5.25
CA SER A 59 -1.67 16.11 -5.45
C SER A 59 -0.60 15.74 -4.41
N ASN A 60 -0.98 15.56 -3.15
CA ASN A 60 -0.05 15.15 -2.10
C ASN A 60 0.43 13.71 -2.31
N LEU A 61 -0.44 12.79 -2.76
CA LEU A 61 -0.05 11.43 -3.13
C LEU A 61 0.97 11.45 -4.27
N ILE A 62 0.68 12.17 -5.35
CA ILE A 62 1.57 12.32 -6.50
C ILE A 62 2.93 12.89 -6.08
N ASN A 63 2.94 13.99 -5.32
CA ASN A 63 4.18 14.63 -4.87
C ASN A 63 5.03 13.70 -3.99
N ARG A 64 4.40 12.94 -3.09
CA ARG A 64 5.12 12.00 -2.21
C ARG A 64 5.72 10.82 -2.96
N PHE A 65 5.00 10.27 -3.93
CA PHE A 65 5.52 9.20 -4.78
C PHE A 65 6.66 9.71 -5.66
N HIS A 66 6.52 10.89 -6.27
CA HIS A 66 7.59 11.51 -7.04
C HIS A 66 8.84 11.80 -6.21
N ALA A 67 8.69 12.22 -4.95
CA ALA A 67 9.82 12.41 -4.04
C ALA A 67 10.60 11.10 -3.77
N GLN A 68 10.00 9.93 -4.03
CA GLN A 68 10.64 8.61 -3.97
C GLN A 68 11.04 8.06 -5.36
N GLY A 69 10.98 8.89 -6.41
CA GLY A 69 11.29 8.48 -7.78
C GLY A 69 10.21 7.61 -8.45
N LEU A 70 9.00 7.59 -7.90
CA LEU A 70 7.86 6.82 -8.44
C LEU A 70 6.94 7.74 -9.25
N SER A 71 6.47 7.25 -10.40
CA SER A 71 5.57 7.99 -11.30
C SER A 71 4.11 7.93 -10.83
N VAL A 72 3.24 8.74 -11.45
CA VAL A 72 1.78 8.68 -11.26
C VAL A 72 1.23 7.27 -11.56
N LYS A 73 1.78 6.59 -12.58
CA LYS A 73 1.39 5.21 -12.89
C LYS A 73 1.79 4.25 -11.77
N ASP A 74 2.99 4.42 -11.22
CA ASP A 74 3.48 3.61 -10.10
C ASP A 74 2.63 3.85 -8.84
N LEU A 75 2.19 5.09 -8.59
CA LEU A 75 1.21 5.42 -7.53
C LEU A 75 -0.06 4.60 -7.69
N VAL A 76 -0.73 4.67 -8.85
CA VAL A 76 -2.02 3.98 -9.04
C VAL A 76 -1.84 2.46 -8.96
N ALA A 77 -0.76 1.93 -9.54
CA ALA A 77 -0.47 0.50 -9.45
C ALA A 77 -0.24 0.05 -8.00
N LEU A 78 0.64 0.72 -7.26
CA LEU A 78 0.97 0.34 -5.87
C LEU A 78 -0.21 0.53 -4.91
N SER A 79 -1.09 1.51 -5.14
CA SER A 79 -2.35 1.62 -4.41
C SER A 79 -3.25 0.39 -4.57
N GLY A 80 -3.12 -0.34 -5.69
CA GLY A 80 -3.76 -1.64 -5.90
C GLY A 80 -3.42 -2.69 -4.85
N ALA A 81 -2.34 -2.53 -4.05
CA ALA A 81 -2.07 -3.40 -2.91
C ALA A 81 -3.21 -3.42 -1.87
N HIS A 82 -4.07 -2.39 -1.84
CA HIS A 82 -5.28 -2.36 -1.03
C HIS A 82 -6.38 -3.34 -1.50
N THR A 83 -6.15 -4.14 -2.55
CA THR A 83 -7.01 -5.28 -2.89
C THR A 83 -7.01 -6.37 -1.82
N ILE A 84 -6.01 -6.39 -0.92
CA ILE A 84 -5.96 -7.30 0.22
C ILE A 84 -5.80 -6.53 1.53
N GLY A 85 -6.26 -7.15 2.62
CA GLY A 85 -6.07 -6.64 3.97
C GLY A 85 -7.19 -5.72 4.47
N GLN A 86 -6.92 -5.06 5.59
CA GLN A 86 -7.94 -4.36 6.37
C GLN A 86 -7.41 -3.01 6.87
N ALA A 87 -8.33 -2.08 7.09
CA ALA A 87 -8.05 -0.81 7.72
C ALA A 87 -8.86 -0.66 9.01
N ARG A 88 -8.33 0.11 9.95
CA ARG A 88 -9.02 0.47 11.19
C ARG A 88 -10.01 1.61 10.95
N CYS A 89 -11.12 1.61 11.68
CA CYS A 89 -12.15 2.66 11.61
C CYS A 89 -11.57 4.08 11.72
N THR A 90 -10.54 4.30 12.55
CA THR A 90 -9.87 5.61 12.65
C THR A 90 -9.34 6.17 11.32
N THR A 91 -9.01 5.31 10.36
CA THR A 91 -8.45 5.71 9.06
C THR A 91 -9.49 6.10 8.02
N PHE A 92 -10.73 5.62 8.15
CA PHE A 92 -11.80 5.84 7.17
C PHE A 92 -13.08 6.46 7.75
N ARG A 93 -13.18 6.61 9.08
CA ARG A 93 -14.35 7.17 9.77
C ARG A 93 -14.80 8.50 9.14
N ALA A 94 -13.87 9.42 8.97
CA ALA A 94 -14.18 10.73 8.41
C ALA A 94 -14.82 10.62 7.01
N ARG A 95 -14.37 9.65 6.19
CA ARG A 95 -14.94 9.43 4.86
C ARG A 95 -16.36 8.90 4.93
N VAL A 96 -16.59 7.84 5.68
CA VAL A 96 -17.91 7.17 5.73
C VAL A 96 -18.98 7.99 6.46
N HIS A 97 -18.61 9.09 7.12
CA HIS A 97 -19.57 9.97 7.80
C HIS A 97 -19.70 11.36 7.16
N ASN A 98 -18.67 11.88 6.47
CA ASN A 98 -18.66 13.27 6.01
C ASN A 98 -18.56 13.44 4.50
N ASP A 99 -18.14 12.41 3.75
CA ASP A 99 -17.90 12.55 2.31
C ASP A 99 -19.17 12.18 1.53
N SER A 100 -19.35 12.82 0.37
CA SER A 100 -20.48 12.57 -0.54
C SER A 100 -20.12 11.71 -1.75
N ASN A 101 -18.83 11.56 -2.07
CA ASN A 101 -18.32 10.73 -3.18
C ASN A 101 -18.10 9.27 -2.72
N ILE A 102 -19.12 8.70 -2.10
CA ILE A 102 -19.14 7.33 -1.58
C ILE A 102 -20.51 6.71 -1.80
N ASP A 103 -20.54 5.48 -2.30
CA ASP A 103 -21.78 4.74 -2.50
C ASP A 103 -22.59 4.65 -1.19
N THR A 104 -23.89 5.00 -1.26
CA THR A 104 -24.74 5.11 -0.07
C THR A 104 -24.97 3.77 0.63
N SER A 105 -25.01 2.66 -0.11
CA SER A 105 -25.19 1.32 0.47
C SER A 105 -23.91 0.87 1.19
N PHE A 106 -22.75 1.14 0.58
CA PHE A 106 -21.44 0.87 1.15
C PHE A 106 -21.21 1.70 2.41
N THR A 107 -21.55 2.99 2.37
CA THR A 107 -21.49 3.91 3.52
C THR A 107 -22.24 3.34 4.72
N ARG A 108 -23.53 2.99 4.54
CA ARG A 108 -24.34 2.38 5.61
C ARG A 108 -23.73 1.10 6.16
N SER A 109 -23.19 0.23 5.28
CA SER A 109 -22.48 -0.99 5.70
C SER A 109 -21.22 -0.71 6.51
N ARG A 110 -20.47 0.36 6.22
CA ARG A 110 -19.27 0.71 6.99
C ARG A 110 -19.62 1.36 8.32
N GLN A 111 -20.64 2.23 8.35
CA GLN A 111 -21.07 2.93 9.56
C GLN A 111 -21.54 1.97 10.66
N SER A 112 -22.16 0.83 10.30
CA SER A 112 -22.64 -0.15 11.28
C SER A 112 -21.52 -0.73 12.18
N ASN A 113 -20.28 -0.76 11.68
CA ASN A 113 -19.10 -1.22 12.42
C ASN A 113 -18.06 -0.10 12.65
N CYS A 114 -18.38 1.15 12.31
CA CYS A 114 -17.49 2.29 12.50
C CYS A 114 -18.30 3.50 13.00
N PRO A 115 -18.58 3.56 14.31
CA PRO A 115 -19.38 4.63 14.91
C PRO A 115 -18.77 6.02 14.70
N LEU A 116 -19.63 7.03 14.64
CA LEU A 116 -19.22 8.44 14.48
C LEU A 116 -18.38 8.97 15.65
N PRO A 117 -18.72 8.71 16.94
CA PRO A 117 -17.92 9.21 18.05
C PRO A 117 -16.51 8.61 18.06
N THR A 118 -15.48 9.47 18.13
CA THR A 118 -14.09 9.05 18.37
C THR A 118 -13.97 8.34 19.72
N GLY A 119 -13.11 7.31 19.81
CA GLY A 119 -12.98 6.47 21.01
C GLY A 119 -13.92 5.26 21.00
N LEU A 120 -14.99 5.27 20.19
CA LEU A 120 -15.90 4.15 20.03
C LEU A 120 -15.62 3.39 18.72
N GLY A 121 -15.27 2.11 18.83
CA GLY A 121 -15.00 1.26 17.67
C GLY A 121 -13.71 1.62 16.90
N ASP A 122 -12.78 2.38 17.49
CA ASP A 122 -11.52 2.80 16.84
C ASP A 122 -10.66 1.62 16.34
N ASN A 123 -10.80 0.45 16.96
CA ASN A 123 -10.08 -0.76 16.59
C ASN A 123 -10.87 -1.66 15.62
N ASN A 124 -12.13 -1.31 15.30
CA ASN A 124 -12.93 -2.09 14.39
C ASN A 124 -12.30 -2.08 13.00
N LEU A 125 -12.25 -3.25 12.39
CA LEU A 125 -11.62 -3.46 11.09
C LEU A 125 -12.67 -3.52 10.00
N ALA A 126 -12.32 -2.99 8.85
CA ALA A 126 -13.05 -3.20 7.61
C ALA A 126 -12.07 -3.60 6.51
N PRO A 127 -12.45 -4.52 5.61
CA PRO A 127 -11.62 -4.84 4.45
C PRO A 127 -11.46 -3.62 3.54
N LEU A 128 -10.24 -3.42 3.03
CA LEU A 128 -9.92 -2.37 2.06
C LEU A 128 -10.62 -2.62 0.71
N ASP A 129 -10.73 -3.88 0.32
CA ASP A 129 -11.54 -4.34 -0.79
C ASP A 129 -12.76 -5.13 -0.30
N VAL A 130 -13.95 -4.63 -0.64
CA VAL A 130 -15.22 -5.24 -0.22
C VAL A 130 -15.61 -6.48 -1.04
N LYS A 131 -14.94 -6.76 -2.17
CA LYS A 131 -15.28 -7.84 -3.09
C LYS A 131 -14.47 -9.10 -2.84
N SER A 132 -13.17 -8.99 -2.71
CA SER A 132 -12.23 -10.11 -2.61
C SER A 132 -11.10 -9.84 -1.60
N PRO A 133 -11.43 -9.56 -0.32
CA PRO A 133 -10.47 -9.03 0.68
C PRO A 133 -9.23 -9.88 1.00
N ALA A 134 -9.22 -11.15 0.56
CA ALA A 134 -8.13 -12.10 0.77
C ALA A 134 -7.39 -12.47 -0.53
N TYR A 135 -7.89 -12.03 -1.69
CA TYR A 135 -7.32 -12.34 -3.00
C TYR A 135 -6.72 -11.10 -3.63
N PHE A 136 -5.51 -11.25 -4.15
CA PHE A 136 -4.82 -10.19 -4.86
C PHE A 136 -5.32 -10.14 -6.31
N ASP A 137 -6.29 -9.28 -6.58
CA ASP A 137 -6.88 -9.11 -7.90
C ASP A 137 -7.15 -7.62 -8.23
N ASN A 138 -7.93 -7.35 -9.28
CA ASN A 138 -8.22 -5.98 -9.72
C ASN A 138 -9.56 -5.42 -9.22
N SER A 139 -10.22 -6.08 -8.27
CA SER A 139 -11.49 -5.66 -7.68
C SER A 139 -11.37 -4.32 -6.97
N TYR A 140 -10.20 -4.01 -6.40
CA TYR A 140 -9.87 -2.70 -5.83
C TYR A 140 -10.23 -1.57 -6.81
N PHE A 141 -9.78 -1.66 -8.06
CA PHE A 141 -10.06 -0.64 -9.07
C PHE A 141 -11.54 -0.62 -9.50
N ARG A 142 -12.20 -1.79 -9.54
CA ARG A 142 -13.65 -1.88 -9.79
C ARG A 142 -14.46 -1.21 -8.67
N ASN A 143 -14.00 -1.30 -7.43
CA ASN A 143 -14.60 -0.60 -6.30
C ASN A 143 -14.44 0.91 -6.45
N LEU A 144 -13.27 1.42 -6.86
CA LEU A 144 -13.07 2.86 -7.06
C LEU A 144 -14.04 3.44 -8.10
N ILE A 145 -14.27 2.72 -9.20
CA ILE A 145 -15.26 3.09 -10.23
C ILE A 145 -16.68 3.12 -9.67
N SER A 146 -16.98 2.23 -8.72
CA SER A 146 -18.29 2.15 -8.06
C SER A 146 -18.40 3.03 -6.81
N GLU A 147 -17.48 3.97 -6.60
CA GLU A 147 -17.39 4.84 -5.42
C GLU A 147 -17.27 4.10 -4.07
N LYS A 148 -16.69 2.90 -4.11
CA LYS A 148 -16.52 1.97 -2.98
C LYS A 148 -15.08 1.85 -2.50
N GLY A 149 -14.18 2.79 -2.84
CA GLY A 149 -12.88 2.89 -2.17
C GLY A 149 -13.09 3.08 -0.66
N LEU A 150 -12.27 2.50 0.21
CA LEU A 150 -12.49 2.64 1.66
C LEU A 150 -11.92 3.95 2.20
N LEU A 151 -10.66 4.25 1.85
CA LEU A 151 -9.95 5.45 2.31
C LEU A 151 -10.25 6.62 1.39
N ARG A 152 -10.07 7.86 1.89
CA ARG A 152 -10.16 9.04 1.01
C ARG A 152 -9.10 8.98 -0.08
N SER A 153 -7.87 8.63 0.30
CA SER A 153 -6.74 8.48 -0.64
C SER A 153 -7.03 7.47 -1.76
N ASP A 154 -7.84 6.43 -1.50
CA ASP A 154 -8.27 5.48 -2.54
C ASP A 154 -9.18 6.17 -3.54
N GLN A 155 -10.24 6.82 -3.06
CA GLN A 155 -11.23 7.45 -3.94
C GLN A 155 -10.67 8.67 -4.69
N GLN A 156 -9.60 9.30 -4.18
CA GLN A 156 -8.87 10.36 -4.88
C GLN A 156 -8.28 9.89 -6.22
N LEU A 157 -7.96 8.60 -6.37
CA LEU A 157 -7.42 8.05 -7.63
C LEU A 157 -8.46 8.02 -8.76
N ARG A 158 -9.76 8.09 -8.42
CA ARG A 158 -10.86 8.17 -9.39
C ARG A 158 -11.75 9.37 -9.06
N SER A 159 -11.26 10.56 -9.39
CA SER A 159 -11.89 11.84 -9.04
C SER A 159 -12.00 12.84 -10.21
N GLY A 160 -11.84 12.37 -11.45
CA GLY A 160 -11.88 13.20 -12.66
C GLY A 160 -10.50 13.75 -13.06
N GLY A 161 -9.42 13.12 -12.60
CA GLY A 161 -8.05 13.64 -12.71
C GLY A 161 -7.11 12.76 -13.54
N ALA A 162 -5.80 13.04 -13.43
CA ALA A 162 -4.74 12.38 -14.19
C ALA A 162 -4.59 10.87 -13.93
N THR A 163 -5.22 10.33 -12.89
CA THR A 163 -5.15 8.92 -12.51
C THR A 163 -6.32 8.07 -13.01
N ASP A 164 -7.43 8.70 -13.43
CA ASP A 164 -8.66 8.02 -13.82
C ASP A 164 -8.43 6.99 -14.93
N PHE A 165 -7.61 7.33 -15.92
CA PHE A 165 -7.24 6.44 -17.02
C PHE A 165 -6.64 5.12 -16.54
N PHE A 166 -5.70 5.16 -15.58
CA PHE A 166 -5.07 3.95 -15.05
C PHE A 166 -6.04 3.12 -14.23
N VAL A 167 -6.90 3.76 -13.43
CA VAL A 167 -7.96 3.05 -12.68
C VAL A 167 -8.90 2.32 -13.64
N GLU A 168 -9.33 2.97 -14.71
CA GLU A 168 -10.20 2.36 -15.72
C GLU A 168 -9.49 1.21 -16.45
N GLN A 169 -8.24 1.39 -16.85
CA GLN A 169 -7.47 0.31 -17.48
C GLN A 169 -7.33 -0.91 -16.56
N TYR A 170 -6.88 -0.72 -15.32
CA TYR A 170 -6.66 -1.82 -14.38
C TYR A 170 -7.96 -2.53 -14.00
N SER A 171 -9.09 -1.82 -13.90
CA SER A 171 -10.39 -2.46 -13.62
C SER A 171 -10.89 -3.41 -14.72
N ARG A 172 -10.48 -3.15 -15.97
CA ARG A 172 -10.87 -3.92 -17.17
C ARG A 172 -9.83 -4.97 -17.53
N ASN A 173 -8.56 -4.71 -17.24
CA ASN A 173 -7.44 -5.57 -17.61
C ASN A 173 -6.58 -5.92 -16.37
N PRO A 174 -6.84 -7.07 -15.72
CA PRO A 174 -6.06 -7.50 -14.55
C PRO A 174 -4.60 -7.80 -14.90
N GLU A 175 -4.30 -8.30 -16.10
CA GLU A 175 -2.92 -8.57 -16.53
C GLU A 175 -2.10 -7.27 -16.58
N ARG A 176 -2.70 -6.20 -17.13
CA ARG A 176 -2.06 -4.88 -17.17
C ARG A 176 -1.77 -4.34 -15.77
N PHE A 177 -2.70 -4.54 -14.83
CA PHE A 177 -2.48 -4.19 -13.43
C PHE A 177 -1.29 -4.96 -12.86
N TYR A 178 -1.23 -6.28 -13.07
CA TYR A 178 -0.15 -7.12 -12.53
C TYR A 178 1.23 -6.78 -13.10
N GLU A 179 1.30 -6.45 -14.39
CA GLU A 179 2.53 -5.98 -15.04
C GLU A 179 3.05 -4.68 -14.41
N ASP A 180 2.18 -3.66 -14.35
CA ASP A 180 2.58 -2.34 -13.83
C ASP A 180 2.80 -2.39 -12.31
N PHE A 181 2.05 -3.20 -11.56
CA PHE A 181 2.27 -3.45 -10.13
C PHE A 181 3.65 -4.08 -9.89
N THR A 182 3.99 -5.11 -10.66
CA THR A 182 5.30 -5.77 -10.59
C THR A 182 6.44 -4.79 -10.87
N ALA A 183 6.31 -4.00 -11.94
CA ALA A 183 7.31 -2.99 -12.29
C ALA A 183 7.46 -1.94 -11.18
N ALA A 184 6.34 -1.48 -10.60
CA ALA A 184 6.34 -0.51 -9.51
C ALA A 184 6.92 -1.10 -8.21
N MET A 185 6.63 -2.36 -7.87
CA MET A 185 7.22 -3.06 -6.73
C MET A 185 8.73 -3.22 -6.85
N ILE A 186 9.25 -3.49 -8.04
CA ILE A 186 10.69 -3.55 -8.30
C ILE A 186 11.32 -2.17 -8.08
N LYS A 187 10.73 -1.10 -8.63
CA LYS A 187 11.22 0.28 -8.40
C LYS A 187 11.17 0.66 -6.93
N MET A 188 10.08 0.35 -6.23
CA MET A 188 9.92 0.64 -4.80
C MET A 188 10.97 -0.10 -3.96
N GLY A 189 11.28 -1.35 -4.32
CA GLY A 189 12.36 -2.10 -3.69
C GLY A 189 13.74 -1.48 -3.89
N ASP A 190 13.93 -0.63 -4.90
CA ASP A 190 15.21 0.01 -5.22
C ASP A 190 15.32 1.45 -4.72
N ILE A 191 14.40 1.89 -3.86
CA ILE A 191 14.51 3.18 -3.18
C ILE A 191 15.69 3.14 -2.21
N SER A 192 16.78 3.81 -2.58
CA SER A 192 17.95 4.11 -1.75
C SER A 192 18.52 2.91 -0.94
N PRO A 193 18.80 1.74 -1.55
CA PRO A 193 19.27 0.57 -0.81
C PRO A 193 20.70 0.77 -0.28
N LEU A 194 20.95 0.28 0.93
CA LEU A 194 22.32 0.06 1.41
C LEU A 194 22.88 -1.21 0.77
N THR A 195 24.05 -1.12 0.16
CA THR A 195 24.69 -2.23 -0.57
C THR A 195 26.20 -2.28 -0.28
N GLY A 196 26.87 -3.35 -0.73
CA GLY A 196 28.31 -3.50 -0.56
C GLY A 196 28.73 -3.56 0.91
N ARG A 197 29.50 -2.58 1.35
CA ARG A 197 29.95 -2.45 2.76
C ARG A 197 29.10 -1.49 3.60
N ASN A 198 28.10 -0.84 3.00
CA ASN A 198 27.24 0.12 3.69
C ASN A 198 26.16 -0.61 4.50
N GLY A 199 26.02 -0.28 5.78
CA GLY A 199 25.11 -0.98 6.69
C GLY A 199 25.64 -2.35 7.14
N GLU A 200 24.76 -3.18 7.67
CA GLU A 200 25.13 -4.46 8.29
C GLU A 200 24.21 -5.63 7.89
N ILE A 201 24.60 -6.85 8.26
CA ILE A 201 23.67 -7.99 8.30
C ILE A 201 23.32 -8.17 9.77
N ARG A 202 22.12 -7.74 10.19
CA ARG A 202 21.74 -7.84 11.60
C ARG A 202 21.50 -9.30 11.99
N LYS A 203 21.92 -9.67 13.20
CA LYS A 203 21.58 -10.98 13.79
C LYS A 203 20.17 -11.01 14.37
N ASN A 204 19.65 -9.83 14.75
CA ASN A 204 18.31 -9.63 15.26
C ASN A 204 17.73 -8.36 14.61
N CYS A 205 16.56 -8.44 13.96
CA CYS A 205 15.99 -7.30 13.22
C CYS A 205 15.69 -6.09 14.11
N ARG A 206 15.45 -6.31 15.41
CA ARG A 206 14.99 -5.29 16.35
C ARG A 206 16.11 -4.39 16.89
N VAL A 207 17.36 -4.81 16.78
CA VAL A 207 18.51 -4.12 17.38
C VAL A 207 19.68 -4.11 16.40
N VAL A 208 20.49 -3.05 16.43
CA VAL A 208 21.77 -3.00 15.70
C VAL A 208 22.75 -3.99 16.30
N ASN A 209 23.70 -4.50 15.52
CA ASN A 209 24.74 -5.35 16.10
C ASN A 209 25.68 -4.52 16.99
N SER A 210 26.22 -5.17 18.02
CA SER A 210 27.30 -4.67 18.88
C SER A 210 28.64 -5.25 18.44
#